data_AF-A0A2N2KTZ7-F1
#
_entry.id   AF-A0A2N2KTZ7-F1
#
_cell.length_a   1.000
_cell.length_b   1.000
_cell.length_c   1.000
_cell.angle_alpha   90.00
_cell.angle_beta   90.00
_cell.angle_gamma   90.00
#
_symmetry.space_group_name_H-M   'P 1'
#
loop_
_entity.id
_entity.type
_entity.pdbx_description
1 polymer ?
#
loop_
_entity_poly.entity_id
_entity_poly.type
_entity_poly.pdbx_seq_one_letter_code
_entity_poly.pdbx_strand_id
1 'polypeptide(L)'
;MNSKDNKNWEELFAFSDDNERTEHEADMLSLKIALEVKKLLDDKGITKKELAEMTGTSAAYITQVLRGDKRINMLFLAKTMKALGIGIEISFNNAIESDRELLDEVFGLNPFNILPGTQNFAGESFCAYAATGGAKK
;
A
#
# COMPACT_ATOMS: atom_id res chain seq x y z
N MET A 1 9.65 11.07 -39.08
CA MET A 1 8.94 10.51 -37.91
C MET A 1 8.07 11.60 -37.29
N ASN A 2 6.80 11.31 -37.02
CA ASN A 2 5.78 12.27 -36.63
C ASN A 2 5.83 12.56 -35.11
N SER A 3 5.80 13.84 -34.72
CA SER A 3 6.01 14.32 -33.35
C SER A 3 4.72 14.33 -32.51
N LYS A 4 4.04 13.20 -32.34
CA LYS A 4 2.69 13.16 -31.74
C LYS A 4 2.56 12.52 -30.35
N ASP A 5 3.65 12.10 -29.70
CA ASP A 5 3.56 11.41 -28.40
C ASP A 5 4.31 12.15 -27.27
N ASN A 6 4.16 13.47 -27.18
CA ASN A 6 4.52 14.16 -25.94
C ASN A 6 3.32 14.07 -24.99
N LYS A 7 3.10 12.89 -24.38
CA LYS A 7 2.05 12.72 -23.37
C LYS A 7 2.38 13.65 -22.21
N ASN A 8 1.60 14.73 -22.09
CA ASN A 8 1.70 15.63 -20.98
C ASN A 8 1.15 14.91 -19.74
N TRP A 9 2.04 14.33 -18.95
CA TRP A 9 1.68 13.60 -17.73
C TRP A 9 0.90 14.48 -16.76
N GLU A 10 1.14 15.79 -16.78
CA GLU A 10 0.48 16.77 -15.93
C GLU A 10 -1.02 16.87 -16.25
N GLU A 11 -1.41 16.72 -17.52
CA GLU A 11 -2.82 16.71 -17.94
C GLU A 11 -3.56 15.45 -17.49
N LEU A 12 -2.86 14.32 -17.32
CA LEU A 12 -3.46 13.07 -16.81
C LEU A 12 -3.72 13.12 -15.29
N PHE A 13 -3.02 13.98 -14.57
CA PHE A 13 -3.14 14.15 -13.12
C PHE A 13 -3.81 15.46 -12.72
N ALA A 14 -4.21 16.30 -13.68
CA ALA A 14 -4.98 17.50 -13.43
C ALA A 14 -6.46 17.11 -13.24
N PHE A 15 -7.03 17.47 -12.09
CA PHE A 15 -8.48 17.38 -11.90
C PHE A 15 -9.18 18.39 -12.82
N SER A 16 -10.20 17.95 -13.53
CA SER A 16 -10.95 18.79 -14.48
C SER A 16 -11.87 19.76 -13.77
N ASP A 17 -12.37 19.38 -12.58
CA ASP A 17 -13.27 20.19 -11.75
C ASP A 17 -13.23 19.80 -10.24
N ASP A 18 -13.95 20.58 -9.42
CA ASP A 18 -14.05 20.39 -7.96
C ASP A 18 -14.78 19.09 -7.57
N ASN A 19 -15.68 18.59 -8.41
CA ASN A 19 -16.39 17.35 -8.16
C ASN A 19 -15.47 16.14 -8.38
N GLU A 20 -14.62 16.14 -9.42
CA GLU A 20 -13.58 15.13 -9.61
C GLU A 20 -12.58 15.12 -8.45
N ARG A 21 -12.21 16.29 -7.92
CA ARG A 21 -11.38 16.40 -6.72
C ARG A 21 -12.08 15.79 -5.50
N THR A 22 -13.35 16.11 -5.28
CA THR A 22 -14.13 15.58 -4.16
C THR A 22 -14.28 14.07 -4.23
N GLU A 23 -14.55 13.53 -5.42
CA GLU A 23 -14.56 12.09 -5.66
C GLU A 23 -13.18 11.48 -5.38
N HIS A 24 -12.11 12.09 -5.88
CA HIS A 24 -10.77 11.60 -5.58
C HIS A 24 -10.50 11.55 -4.06
N GLU A 25 -10.81 12.61 -3.33
CA GLU A 25 -10.64 12.67 -1.87
C GLU A 25 -11.45 11.60 -1.15
N ALA A 26 -12.69 11.35 -1.57
CA ALA A 26 -13.50 10.30 -0.98
C ALA A 26 -12.95 8.89 -1.30
N ASP A 27 -12.25 8.71 -2.41
CA ASP A 27 -11.62 7.42 -2.76
C ASP A 27 -10.40 7.21 -1.87
N MET A 28 -9.60 8.27 -1.68
CA MET A 28 -8.48 8.28 -0.75
C MET A 28 -8.91 7.96 0.68
N LEU A 29 -10.02 8.55 1.15
CA LEU A 29 -10.58 8.23 2.47
C LEU A 29 -10.98 6.76 2.58
N SER A 30 -11.65 6.23 1.56
CA SER A 30 -12.04 4.82 1.52
C SER A 30 -10.82 3.89 1.56
N LEU A 31 -9.75 4.23 0.83
CA LEU A 31 -8.50 3.46 0.83
C LEU A 31 -7.84 3.48 2.21
N LYS A 32 -7.76 4.64 2.87
CA LYS A 32 -7.23 4.75 4.25
C LYS A 32 -7.97 3.83 5.21
N ILE A 33 -9.30 3.84 5.18
CA ILE A 33 -10.11 2.95 6.01
C ILE A 33 -9.87 1.47 5.65
N ALA A 34 -9.79 1.14 4.36
CA ALA A 34 -9.53 -0.22 3.91
C ALA A 34 -8.17 -0.75 4.38
N LEU A 35 -7.14 0.10 4.40
CA LEU A 35 -5.82 -0.23 4.91
C LEU A 35 -5.84 -0.51 6.41
N GLU A 36 -6.54 0.32 7.20
CA GLU A 36 -6.70 0.09 8.64
C GLU A 36 -7.46 -1.21 8.92
N VAL A 37 -8.53 -1.50 8.16
CA VAL A 37 -9.22 -2.79 8.27
C VAL A 37 -8.27 -3.95 7.95
N LYS A 38 -7.44 -3.82 6.92
CA LYS A 38 -6.47 -4.87 6.56
C LYS A 38 -5.45 -5.12 7.68
N LYS A 39 -4.88 -4.06 8.27
CA LYS A 39 -3.97 -4.17 9.43
C LYS A 39 -4.64 -4.89 10.59
N LEU A 40 -5.88 -4.53 10.92
CA LEU A 40 -6.65 -5.17 11.98
C LEU A 40 -6.90 -6.66 11.73
N LEU A 41 -7.11 -7.06 10.48
CA LEU A 41 -7.25 -8.47 10.11
C LEU A 41 -5.93 -9.23 10.29
N ASP A 42 -4.82 -8.63 9.82
CA ASP A 42 -3.49 -9.22 9.94
C ASP A 42 -3.09 -9.38 11.42
N ASP A 43 -3.32 -8.36 12.26
CA ASP A 43 -3.05 -8.37 13.71
C ASP A 43 -3.87 -9.42 14.47
N LYS A 44 -5.12 -9.64 14.06
CA LYS A 44 -6.02 -10.63 14.67
C LYS A 44 -5.89 -12.03 14.04
N GLY A 45 -5.08 -12.18 13.00
CA GLY A 45 -4.96 -13.43 12.24
C GLY A 45 -6.26 -13.87 11.54
N ILE A 46 -7.14 -12.91 11.21
CA ILE A 46 -8.45 -13.17 10.58
C ILE A 46 -8.31 -13.12 9.07
N THR A 47 -8.75 -14.17 8.39
CA THR A 47 -8.76 -14.21 6.93
C THR A 47 -9.95 -13.42 6.35
N LYS A 48 -9.83 -13.01 5.08
CA LYS A 48 -10.94 -12.36 4.35
C LYS A 48 -12.20 -13.24 4.27
N LYS A 49 -12.01 -14.56 4.25
CA LYS A 49 -13.11 -15.54 4.22
C LYS A 49 -13.86 -15.53 5.55
N GLU A 50 -13.13 -15.55 6.67
CA GLU A 50 -13.75 -15.46 8.00
C GLU A 50 -14.44 -14.11 8.19
N LEU A 51 -13.85 -13.00 7.74
CA LEU A 51 -14.53 -11.70 7.78
C LEU A 51 -15.83 -11.71 6.95
N ALA A 52 -15.85 -12.38 5.80
CA ALA A 52 -17.04 -12.54 4.97
C ALA A 52 -18.16 -13.24 5.75
N GLU A 53 -17.82 -14.34 6.42
CA GLU A 53 -18.74 -15.11 7.26
C GLU A 53 -19.25 -14.26 8.45
N MET A 54 -18.36 -13.57 9.16
CA MET A 54 -18.71 -12.73 10.32
C MET A 54 -19.59 -11.52 9.96
N THR A 55 -19.37 -10.91 8.80
CA THR A 55 -20.11 -9.72 8.35
C THR A 55 -21.36 -10.04 7.53
N GLY A 56 -21.55 -11.31 7.15
CA GLY A 56 -22.57 -11.73 6.20
C GLY A 56 -22.44 -11.00 4.87
N THR A 57 -21.22 -10.86 4.36
CA THR A 57 -20.92 -10.26 3.04
C THR A 57 -20.16 -11.26 2.18
N SER A 58 -20.07 -11.02 0.87
CA SER A 58 -19.34 -11.93 -0.01
C SER A 58 -17.82 -11.69 0.10
N ALA A 59 -17.03 -12.77 0.08
CA ALA A 59 -15.57 -12.67 0.05
C ALA A 59 -15.04 -11.88 -1.16
N ALA A 60 -15.77 -11.93 -2.28
CA ALA A 60 -15.49 -11.13 -3.47
C ALA A 60 -15.63 -9.62 -3.18
N TYR A 61 -16.73 -9.21 -2.53
CA TYR A 61 -16.94 -7.81 -2.16
C TYR A 61 -15.87 -7.31 -1.20
N ILE A 62 -15.52 -8.10 -0.17
CA ILE A 62 -14.43 -7.76 0.76
C ILE A 62 -13.12 -7.59 0.00
N THR A 63 -12.82 -8.49 -0.94
CA THR A 63 -11.57 -8.41 -1.72
C THR A 63 -11.51 -7.15 -2.56
N GLN A 64 -12.60 -6.79 -3.25
CA GLN A 64 -12.69 -5.55 -4.03
C GLN A 64 -12.50 -4.31 -3.16
N VAL A 65 -13.17 -4.28 -2.00
CA VAL A 65 -13.06 -3.18 -1.05
C VAL A 65 -11.64 -3.03 -0.52
N LEU A 66 -11.03 -4.12 -0.04
CA LEU A 66 -9.68 -4.08 0.54
C LEU A 66 -8.57 -3.85 -0.51
N ARG A 67 -8.87 -4.00 -1.80
CA ARG A 67 -7.95 -3.66 -2.91
C ARG A 67 -8.11 -2.25 -3.42
N GLY A 68 -9.23 -1.59 -3.12
CA GLY A 68 -9.57 -0.28 -3.69
C GLY A 68 -10.40 -0.33 -4.97
N ASP A 69 -10.77 -1.52 -5.46
CA ASP A 69 -11.63 -1.66 -6.65
C ASP A 69 -13.05 -1.12 -6.41
N LYS A 70 -13.46 -1.06 -5.14
CA LYS A 70 -14.76 -0.54 -4.73
C LYS A 70 -14.66 0.25 -3.44
N ARG A 71 -15.37 1.39 -3.39
CA ARG A 71 -15.45 2.22 -2.19
C ARG A 71 -16.10 1.49 -1.02
N ILE A 72 -15.55 1.69 0.18
CA ILE A 72 -16.17 1.31 1.44
C ILE A 72 -17.49 2.05 1.58
N ASN A 73 -18.53 1.32 1.96
CA ASN A 73 -19.75 1.95 2.44
C ASN A 73 -19.84 1.85 3.97
N MET A 74 -20.60 2.76 4.55
CA MET A 74 -20.75 2.85 6.01
C MET A 74 -21.37 1.59 6.62
N LEU A 75 -22.23 0.87 5.88
CA LEU A 75 -22.84 -0.38 6.36
C LEU A 75 -21.78 -1.49 6.51
N PHE A 76 -20.84 -1.59 5.57
CA PHE A 76 -19.73 -2.54 5.63
C PHE A 76 -18.80 -2.20 6.80
N LEU A 77 -18.48 -0.92 7.00
CA LEU A 77 -17.67 -0.47 8.12
C LEU A 77 -18.34 -0.82 9.46
N ALA A 78 -19.63 -0.51 9.63
CA ALA A 78 -20.37 -0.84 10.84
C ALA A 78 -20.44 -2.35 11.11
N LYS A 79 -20.67 -3.16 10.07
CA LYS A 79 -20.64 -4.63 10.18
C LYS A 79 -19.27 -5.13 10.61
N THR A 80 -18.20 -4.57 10.05
CA THR A 80 -16.82 -4.92 10.38
C THR A 80 -16.49 -4.56 11.83
N MET A 81 -16.87 -3.36 12.28
CA MET A 81 -16.70 -2.92 13.67
C MET A 81 -17.40 -3.86 14.65
N LYS A 82 -18.65 -4.22 14.36
CA LYS A 82 -19.43 -5.18 15.17
C LYS A 82 -18.80 -6.57 15.19
N ALA A 83 -18.36 -7.06 14.03
CA ALA A 83 -17.74 -8.37 13.89
C ALA A 83 -16.43 -8.47 14.69
N LEU A 84 -15.61 -7.41 14.66
CA LEU A 84 -14.29 -7.39 15.30
C LEU A 84 -14.31 -6.90 16.75
N GLY A 85 -15.46 -6.40 17.23
CA GLY A 85 -15.62 -5.85 18.58
C GLY A 85 -14.85 -4.56 18.80
N ILE A 86 -14.80 -3.67 17.80
CA ILE A 86 -14.01 -2.44 17.82
C ILE A 86 -14.88 -1.19 17.63
N GLY A 87 -14.38 -0.04 18.09
CA GLY A 87 -14.93 1.28 17.85
C GLY A 87 -14.15 2.04 16.77
N ILE A 88 -14.71 3.16 16.30
CA ILE A 88 -14.00 4.12 15.44
C ILE A 88 -13.90 5.45 16.19
N GLU A 89 -12.73 6.06 16.15
CA GLU A 89 -12.48 7.43 16.61
C GLU A 89 -12.20 8.29 15.38
N ILE A 90 -12.83 9.47 15.31
CA ILE A 90 -12.67 10.41 14.20
C ILE A 90 -12.17 11.73 14.77
N SER A 91 -11.03 12.19 14.28
CA SER A 91 -10.43 13.48 14.62
C SER A 91 -10.23 14.31 13.35
N PHE A 92 -10.44 15.61 13.45
CA PHE A 92 -10.15 16.55 12.36
C PHE A 92 -8.81 17.23 12.63
N ASN A 93 -7.94 17.27 11.62
CA ASN A 93 -6.69 18.03 11.65
C ASN A 93 -6.85 19.26 10.75
N ASN A 94 -6.28 20.40 11.17
CA ASN A 94 -6.27 21.64 10.40
C ASN A 94 -5.12 21.68 9.37
N ALA A 95 -4.17 20.75 9.45
CA ALA A 95 -3.15 20.57 8.44
C ALA A 95 -3.70 19.71 7.30
N ILE A 96 -3.58 20.19 6.05
CA ILE A 96 -3.69 19.36 4.86
C ILE A 96 -2.37 18.56 4.78
N GLU A 97 -2.25 17.51 5.59
CA GLU A 97 -1.12 16.59 5.48
C GLU A 97 -1.17 15.95 4.09
N SER A 98 -0.04 15.99 3.37
CA SER A 98 0.00 15.40 2.03
C SER A 98 -0.22 13.90 2.15
N ASP A 99 -1.24 13.37 1.46
CA ASP A 99 -1.59 11.95 1.47
C ASP A 99 -0.40 11.01 1.21
N ARG A 100 0.66 11.52 0.59
CA ARG A 100 1.93 10.81 0.32
C ARG A 100 2.63 10.33 1.58
N GLU A 101 2.75 11.13 2.63
CA GLU A 101 3.49 10.71 3.84
C GLU A 101 2.84 9.51 4.54
N LEU A 102 1.50 9.48 4.56
CA LEU A 102 0.70 8.40 5.12
C LEU A 102 0.76 7.12 4.26
N LEU A 103 0.79 7.26 2.94
CA LEU A 103 0.90 6.13 2.01
C LEU A 103 2.31 5.52 2.03
N ASP A 104 3.36 6.33 2.19
CA ASP A 104 4.74 5.86 2.21
C ASP A 104 5.04 4.98 3.43
N GLU A 105 4.46 5.30 4.59
CA GLU A 105 4.54 4.48 5.80
C GLU A 105 3.78 3.15 5.63
N VAL A 106 2.56 3.20 5.07
CA VAL A 106 1.70 2.01 4.97
C VAL A 106 2.11 1.05 3.85
N PHE A 107 2.57 1.57 2.70
CA PHE A 107 2.98 0.75 1.55
C PHE A 107 4.48 0.49 1.50
N GLY A 108 5.29 1.08 2.38
CA GLY A 108 6.75 0.94 2.36
C GLY A 108 7.38 1.52 1.09
N LEU A 109 6.70 2.46 0.42
CA LEU A 109 7.18 3.13 -0.80
C LEU A 109 8.22 4.21 -0.52
N ASN A 110 8.78 4.23 0.70
CA ASN A 110 9.98 4.98 1.00
C ASN A 110 11.03 4.68 -0.09
N PRO A 111 11.46 5.66 -0.91
CA PRO A 111 12.46 5.42 -1.95
C PRO A 111 13.80 4.98 -1.35
N PHE A 112 13.97 5.12 -0.03
CA PHE A 112 15.09 4.61 0.76
C PHE A 112 14.98 3.13 1.15
N ASN A 113 13.81 2.50 1.02
CA ASN A 113 13.61 1.08 1.34
C ASN A 113 13.67 0.17 0.08
N ILE A 114 13.77 0.78 -1.11
CA ILE A 114 14.12 0.09 -2.35
C ILE A 114 15.64 0.13 -2.47
N LEU A 115 16.25 -1.03 -2.21
CA LEU A 115 17.67 -1.44 -2.30
C LEU A 115 18.34 -1.69 -0.94
N PRO A 116 18.66 -2.96 -0.67
CA PRO A 116 20.04 -3.36 -0.90
C PRO A 116 20.11 -4.70 -1.64
N GLY A 117 20.57 -4.67 -2.89
CA GLY A 117 21.03 -5.89 -3.57
C GLY A 117 20.70 -5.94 -5.06
N THR A 118 21.63 -5.48 -5.88
CA THR A 118 22.08 -6.04 -7.18
C THR A 118 22.91 -4.94 -7.87
N GLN A 119 24.19 -5.08 -8.18
CA GLN A 119 25.05 -6.25 -8.32
C GLN A 119 26.51 -5.91 -7.96
N ASN A 120 27.25 -6.93 -7.51
CA ASN A 120 28.70 -7.01 -7.67
C ASN A 120 29.12 -6.51 -9.06
N PHE A 121 30.11 -5.60 -9.12
CA PHE A 121 31.29 -5.68 -10.00
C PHE A 121 32.18 -4.45 -9.73
N ALA A 122 33.12 -4.60 -8.80
CA ALA A 122 34.51 -4.10 -8.87
C ALA A 122 35.11 -4.06 -7.46
N GLY A 123 36.12 -4.91 -7.22
CA GLY A 123 37.06 -4.69 -6.12
C GLY A 123 37.09 -5.73 -5.01
N GLU A 124 36.99 -7.02 -5.30
CA GLU A 124 37.64 -7.99 -4.41
C GLU A 124 39.14 -7.99 -4.70
N SER A 125 39.89 -7.29 -3.85
CA SER A 125 41.31 -7.56 -3.65
C SER A 125 41.51 -8.06 -2.23
N PHE A 126 41.96 -9.30 -2.15
CA PHE A 126 42.81 -9.86 -1.09
C PHE A 126 42.25 -9.95 0.35
N CYS A 127 41.85 -11.16 0.73
CA CYS A 127 42.36 -11.85 1.92
C CYS A 127 41.81 -13.29 1.89
N ALA A 128 42.59 -14.25 1.39
CA ALA A 128 43.56 -15.03 2.14
C ALA A 128 42.98 -16.40 2.55
N TYR A 129 43.82 -17.42 2.36
CA TYR A 129 43.76 -18.75 2.96
C TYR A 129 43.01 -19.87 2.19
N ALA A 130 43.75 -20.54 1.31
CA ALA A 130 43.68 -22.00 1.21
C ALA A 130 45.10 -22.56 0.96
N ALA A 131 45.66 -23.15 2.00
CA ALA A 131 46.85 -23.98 1.94
C ALA A 131 46.57 -25.24 1.11
N THR A 132 47.52 -25.67 0.27
CA THR A 132 48.00 -27.07 0.18
C THR A 132 49.16 -27.17 -0.82
N GLY A 133 50.36 -27.42 -0.29
CA GLY A 133 51.31 -28.45 -0.75
C GLY A 133 52.03 -28.31 -2.09
N GLY A 134 53.38 -28.34 -2.02
CA GLY A 134 54.15 -29.14 -2.97
C GLY A 134 55.44 -28.52 -3.52
N ALA A 135 56.56 -28.90 -2.90
CA ALA A 135 57.94 -28.63 -3.28
C ALA A 135 58.31 -28.92 -4.76
N LYS A 136 59.34 -28.24 -5.26
CA LYS A 136 60.59 -28.92 -5.71
C LYS A 136 61.76 -27.94 -5.86
N LYS A 137 62.93 -28.52 -5.61
CA LYS A 137 64.31 -28.00 -5.54
C LYS A 137 64.74 -27.08 -6.67
#